data_AF-A0AAV2B2M3-F1
#
_entry.id   AF-A0AAV2B2M3-F1
#
_cell.length_a   1.000
_cell.length_b   1.000
_cell.length_c   1.000
_cell.angle_alpha   90.00
_cell.angle_beta   90.00
_cell.angle_gamma   90.00
#
_symmetry.space_group_name_H-M   'P 1'
#
loop_
_entity.id
_entity.type
_entity.pdbx_description
1 polymer ?
#
loop_
_entity_poly.entity_id
_entity_poly.type
_entity_poly.pdbx_seq_one_letter_code
_entity_poly.pdbx_strand_id
1 'polypeptide(L)'
;MSEMASDEADVNAYVHQKWLELTAGVEASIKEKWWNTLKSRYAEDIRKYHTFLHLKRMFQHMESLSNEIQNKDAVSYAIFFHDVVYDAHSQENEEQSIKLYNEFASESGISDVSN
;
A
#
# COMPACT_ATOMS: atom_id res chain seq x y z
N MET A 1 11.78 -23.31 9.08
CA MET A 1 10.88 -22.37 9.80
C MET A 1 11.56 -21.05 10.16
N SER A 2 12.87 -20.99 10.46
CA SER A 2 13.55 -19.72 10.81
C SER A 2 13.86 -18.80 9.62
N GLU A 3 14.11 -19.34 8.43
CA GLU A 3 14.49 -18.55 7.23
C GLU A 3 13.28 -17.83 6.61
N MET A 4 12.15 -18.53 6.47
CA MET A 4 10.89 -17.95 5.97
C MET A 4 10.36 -16.80 6.84
N ALA A 5 10.56 -16.89 8.17
CA ALA A 5 10.16 -15.82 9.10
C ALA A 5 11.06 -14.57 8.97
N SER A 6 12.33 -14.76 8.61
CA SER A 6 13.25 -13.66 8.31
C SER A 6 12.85 -12.95 7.02
N ASP A 7 12.53 -13.72 5.97
CA ASP A 7 12.12 -13.17 4.68
C ASP A 7 10.82 -12.35 4.78
N GLU A 8 9.86 -12.81 5.58
CA GLU A 8 8.61 -12.09 5.82
C GLU A 8 8.84 -10.79 6.61
N ALA A 9 9.68 -10.82 7.64
CA ALA A 9 10.05 -9.62 8.39
C ALA A 9 10.73 -8.57 7.49
N ASP A 10 11.61 -9.01 6.59
CA ASP A 10 12.29 -8.14 5.63
C ASP A 10 11.32 -7.54 4.59
N VAL A 11 10.34 -8.31 4.15
CA VAL A 11 9.26 -7.82 3.26
C VAL A 11 8.44 -6.75 3.98
N ASN A 12 8.00 -7.02 5.20
CA ASN A 12 7.18 -6.10 5.97
C ASN A 12 7.93 -4.80 6.29
N ALA A 13 9.21 -4.90 6.65
CA ALA A 13 10.07 -3.74 6.90
C ALA A 13 10.24 -2.87 5.65
N TYR A 14 10.49 -3.48 4.49
CA TYR A 14 10.64 -2.75 3.22
C TYR A 14 9.35 -2.00 2.85
N VAL A 15 8.20 -2.67 2.90
CA VAL A 15 6.90 -2.05 2.55
C VAL A 15 6.55 -0.93 3.55
N HIS A 16 6.85 -1.13 4.84
CA HIS A 16 6.65 -0.09 5.85
C HIS A 16 7.54 1.13 5.59
N GLN A 17 8.80 0.92 5.21
CA GLN A 17 9.69 2.02 4.86
C GLN A 17 9.12 2.84 3.69
N LYS A 18 8.61 2.18 2.64
CA LYS A 18 7.95 2.88 1.52
C LYS A 18 6.73 3.68 1.95
N TRP A 19 5.96 3.16 2.91
CA TRP A 19 4.85 3.90 3.49
C TRP A 19 5.33 5.16 4.23
N LEU A 20 6.37 5.06 5.05
CA LEU A 20 6.93 6.19 5.80
C LEU A 20 7.54 7.26 4.88
N GLU A 21 8.20 6.85 3.79
CA GLU A 21 8.74 7.75 2.76
C GLU A 21 7.61 8.51 2.06
N LEU A 22 6.60 7.79 1.59
CA LEU A 22 5.44 8.35 0.88
C LEU A 22 4.61 9.31 1.75
N THR A 23 4.53 9.02 3.05
CA THR A 23 3.71 9.76 4.02
C THR A 23 4.52 10.69 4.92
N ALA A 24 5.73 11.09 4.51
CA ALA A 24 6.63 11.91 5.33
C ALA A 24 6.00 13.26 5.76
N GLY A 25 5.11 13.83 4.94
CA GLY A 25 4.38 15.07 5.23
C GLY A 25 3.05 14.88 5.99
N VAL A 26 2.64 13.63 6.25
CA VAL A 26 1.38 13.31 6.94
C VAL A 26 1.60 13.26 8.45
N GLU A 27 0.60 13.72 9.19
CA GLU A 27 0.58 13.65 10.65
C GLU A 27 0.77 12.21 11.16
N ALA A 28 1.49 12.07 12.28
CA ALA A 28 1.98 10.78 12.74
C ALA A 28 0.87 9.82 13.14
N SER A 29 -0.17 10.30 13.82
CA SER A 29 -1.31 9.46 14.21
C SER A 29 -2.11 8.99 12.98
N ILE A 30 -2.24 9.83 11.95
CA ILE A 30 -2.91 9.46 10.70
C ILE A 30 -2.10 8.40 9.93
N LYS A 31 -0.79 8.59 9.73
CA LYS A 31 0.01 7.58 9.02
C LYS A 31 0.10 6.25 9.77
N GLU A 32 0.12 6.27 11.10
CA GLU A 32 0.09 5.04 11.93
C GLU A 32 -1.26 4.32 11.85
N LYS A 33 -2.37 5.06 11.94
CA LYS A 33 -3.72 4.52 11.76
C LYS A 33 -3.83 3.77 10.44
N TRP A 34 -3.46 4.43 9.34
CA TRP A 34 -3.60 3.87 8.00
C TRP A 34 -2.61 2.76 7.71
N TRP A 35 -1.40 2.81 8.28
CA TRP A 35 -0.48 1.68 8.24
C TRP A 35 -1.06 0.43 8.91
N ASN A 36 -1.72 0.59 10.07
CA ASN A 36 -2.39 -0.52 10.74
C ASN A 36 -3.56 -1.08 9.93
N THR A 37 -4.33 -0.22 9.25
CA THR A 37 -5.37 -0.64 8.31
C THR A 37 -4.78 -1.48 7.17
N LEU A 38 -3.74 -0.98 6.50
CA LEU A 38 -3.07 -1.70 5.40
C LEU A 38 -2.55 -3.07 5.86
N LYS A 39 -1.80 -3.11 6.97
CA LYS A 39 -1.30 -4.37 7.54
C LYS A 39 -2.42 -5.36 7.81
N SER A 40 -3.51 -4.92 8.43
CA SER A 40 -4.64 -5.79 8.75
C SER A 40 -5.26 -6.41 7.50
N ARG A 41 -5.50 -5.59 6.47
CA ARG A 41 -6.13 -6.06 5.22
C ARG A 41 -5.24 -7.00 4.44
N TYR A 42 -3.96 -6.68 4.28
CA TYR A 42 -3.02 -7.52 3.53
C TYR A 42 -2.58 -8.79 4.28
N ALA A 43 -2.91 -8.90 5.58
CA ALA A 43 -2.70 -10.09 6.39
C ALA A 43 -3.92 -11.03 6.45
N GLU A 44 -5.02 -10.73 5.75
CA GLU A 44 -6.20 -11.60 5.70
C GLU A 44 -5.84 -12.98 5.11
N ASP A 45 -6.12 -14.06 5.86
CA ASP A 45 -5.74 -15.45 5.51
C ASP A 45 -6.24 -15.93 4.14
N ILE A 46 -7.30 -15.30 3.61
CA ILE A 46 -7.85 -15.62 2.28
C ILE A 46 -6.92 -15.19 1.14
N ARG A 47 -5.93 -14.31 1.40
CA ARG A 47 -5.03 -13.76 0.40
C ARG A 47 -3.82 -14.66 0.19
N LYS A 48 -3.74 -15.28 -0.99
CA LYS A 48 -2.57 -16.09 -1.40
C LYS A 48 -1.52 -15.32 -2.21
N TYR A 49 -1.94 -14.27 -2.93
CA TYR A 49 -1.08 -13.54 -3.86
C TYR A 49 -0.99 -12.04 -3.55
N HIS A 50 -2.10 -11.38 -3.24
CA HIS A 50 -2.14 -9.94 -2.90
C HIS A 50 -1.73 -9.71 -1.44
N THR A 51 -0.45 -9.94 -1.15
CA THR A 51 0.19 -9.76 0.17
C THR A 51 1.27 -8.68 0.09
N PHE A 52 1.91 -8.35 1.21
CA PHE A 52 3.04 -7.40 1.21
C PHE A 52 4.21 -7.84 0.32
N LEU A 53 4.36 -9.14 0.04
CA LEU A 53 5.36 -9.61 -0.94
C LEU A 53 5.05 -9.10 -2.35
N HIS A 54 3.76 -9.03 -2.71
CA HIS A 54 3.34 -8.47 -4.00
C HIS A 54 3.63 -6.97 -4.06
N LEU A 55 3.28 -6.22 -3.02
CA LEU A 55 3.58 -4.77 -2.93
C LEU A 55 5.09 -4.52 -3.07
N LYS A 56 5.94 -5.29 -2.38
CA LYS A 56 7.40 -5.19 -2.53
C LYS A 56 7.84 -5.36 -3.98
N ARG A 57 7.31 -6.36 -4.69
CA ARG A 57 7.64 -6.60 -6.11
C ARG A 57 7.18 -5.44 -7.01
N MET A 58 6.00 -4.88 -6.75
CA MET A 58 5.51 -3.70 -7.49
C MET A 58 6.41 -2.49 -7.26
N PHE A 59 6.82 -2.23 -6.02
CA PHE A 59 7.74 -1.13 -5.71
C PHE A 59 9.11 -1.33 -6.37
N GLN A 60 9.68 -2.53 -6.34
CA GLN A 60 10.94 -2.83 -7.03
C GLN A 60 10.83 -2.62 -8.55
N HIS A 61 9.69 -2.98 -9.15
CA HIS A 61 9.44 -2.74 -10.56
C HIS A 61 9.31 -1.24 -10.87
N MET A 62 8.55 -0.51 -10.05
CA MET A 62 8.42 0.95 -10.15
C MET A 62 9.78 1.66 -10.05
N GLU A 63 10.65 1.22 -9.12
CA GLU A 63 12.01 1.73 -8.97
C GLU A 63 12.85 1.51 -10.24
N SER A 64 12.69 0.36 -10.91
CA SER A 64 13.38 0.08 -12.18
C SER A 64 12.93 0.98 -13.34
N LEU A 65 11.71 1.50 -13.28
CA LEU A 65 11.12 2.42 -14.27
C LEU A 65 11.12 3.88 -13.79
N SER A 66 11.87 4.19 -12.74
CA SER A 66 11.77 5.46 -12.02
C SER A 66 12.09 6.72 -12.84
N ASN A 67 12.73 6.58 -14.00
CA ASN A 67 12.98 7.69 -14.93
C ASN A 67 11.81 7.95 -15.90
N GLU A 68 10.87 7.01 -16.01
CA GLU A 68 9.71 7.07 -16.91
C GLU A 68 8.43 7.49 -16.17
N ILE A 69 8.43 7.42 -14.84
CA ILE A 69 7.28 7.75 -14.00
C ILE A 69 7.32 9.21 -13.57
N GLN A 70 6.37 9.99 -14.08
CA GLN A 70 6.25 11.42 -13.79
C GLN A 70 5.83 11.70 -12.35
N ASN A 71 4.87 10.94 -11.82
CA ASN A 71 4.35 11.11 -10.46
C ASN A 71 4.50 9.81 -9.66
N LYS A 72 5.66 9.67 -9.01
CA LYS A 72 5.99 8.48 -8.20
C LYS A 72 5.08 8.34 -6.99
N ASP A 73 4.63 9.44 -6.40
CA ASP A 73 3.78 9.41 -5.22
C ASP A 73 2.38 8.89 -5.58
N ALA A 74 1.80 9.37 -6.69
CA ALA A 74 0.51 8.87 -7.17
C ALA A 74 0.56 7.36 -7.48
N VAL A 75 1.61 6.90 -8.17
CA VAL A 75 1.80 5.46 -8.44
C VAL A 75 2.01 4.68 -7.14
N SER A 76 2.73 5.24 -6.17
CA SER A 76 2.96 4.59 -4.87
C SER A 76 1.67 4.45 -4.07
N TYR A 77 0.80 5.47 -4.06
CA TYR A 77 -0.54 5.37 -3.48
C TYR A 77 -1.38 4.31 -4.20
N ALA A 78 -1.37 4.29 -5.54
CA ALA A 78 -2.05 3.24 -6.29
C ALA A 78 -1.54 1.84 -5.93
N ILE A 79 -0.22 1.63 -5.77
CA ILE A 79 0.34 0.35 -5.33
C ILE A 79 -0.22 -0.06 -3.96
N PHE A 80 -0.27 0.84 -2.98
CA PHE A 80 -0.80 0.53 -1.64
C PHE A 80 -2.30 0.23 -1.65
N PHE A 81 -3.08 0.96 -2.44
CA PHE A 81 -4.55 0.92 -2.34
C PHE A 81 -5.24 0.08 -3.40
N HIS A 82 -4.65 -0.26 -4.57
CA HIS A 82 -5.39 -0.89 -5.68
C HIS A 82 -6.16 -2.18 -5.32
N ASP A 83 -5.62 -3.00 -4.41
CA ASP A 83 -6.22 -4.27 -3.93
C ASP A 83 -6.30 -4.32 -2.39
N VAL A 84 -6.42 -3.17 -1.72
CA VAL A 84 -6.54 -3.13 -0.25
C VAL A 84 -7.83 -3.78 0.24
N VAL A 85 -8.86 -3.86 -0.60
CA VAL A 85 -10.05 -4.68 -0.37
C VAL A 85 -10.00 -5.90 -1.28
N TYR A 86 -10.23 -7.08 -0.72
CA TYR A 86 -10.20 -8.32 -1.48
C TYR A 86 -11.30 -9.26 -1.00
N ASP A 87 -12.27 -9.48 -1.88
CA ASP A 87 -13.24 -10.56 -1.78
C ASP A 87 -13.30 -11.25 -3.15
N ALA A 88 -12.93 -12.54 -3.19
CA ALA A 88 -12.88 -13.32 -4.42
C ALA A 88 -14.26 -13.48 -5.11
N HIS A 89 -15.36 -13.17 -4.42
CA HIS A 89 -16.72 -13.24 -4.92
C HIS A 89 -17.34 -11.88 -5.25
N SER A 90 -16.64 -10.78 -4.94
CA SER A 90 -17.13 -9.42 -5.14
C SER A 90 -16.58 -8.78 -6.42
N GLN A 91 -17.42 -8.00 -7.10
CA GLN A 91 -17.01 -7.13 -8.20
C GLN A 91 -16.75 -5.69 -7.73
N GLU A 92 -16.96 -5.40 -6.45
CA GLU A 92 -16.86 -4.06 -5.88
C GLU A 92 -15.49 -3.76 -5.25
N ASN A 93 -14.55 -4.71 -5.28
CA ASN A 93 -13.25 -4.59 -4.61
C ASN A 93 -12.49 -3.33 -5.01
N GLU A 94 -12.47 -3.00 -6.30
CA GLU A 94 -11.79 -1.80 -6.82
C GLU A 94 -12.45 -0.53 -6.29
N GLU A 95 -13.79 -0.45 -6.33
CA GLU A 95 -14.52 0.72 -5.84
C GLU A 95 -14.35 0.91 -4.33
N GLN A 96 -14.38 -0.19 -3.56
CA GLN A 96 -14.17 -0.15 -2.12
C GLN A 96 -12.72 0.20 -1.75
N SER A 97 -11.76 -0.24 -2.56
CA SER A 97 -10.36 0.14 -2.44
C SER A 97 -10.13 1.63 -2.70
N ILE A 98 -10.79 2.20 -3.71
CA ILE A 98 -10.81 3.65 -3.98
C ILE A 98 -11.45 4.42 -2.82
N LYS A 99 -12.55 3.92 -2.25
CA LYS A 99 -13.19 4.55 -1.07
C LYS A 99 -12.21 4.67 0.10
N LEU A 100 -11.44 3.61 0.39
CA LEU A 100 -10.42 3.67 1.43
C LEU A 100 -9.30 4.67 1.12
N TYR A 101 -8.85 4.77 -0.13
CA TYR A 101 -7.89 5.79 -0.50
C TYR A 101 -8.44 7.20 -0.27
N ASN A 102 -9.69 7.46 -0.65
CA ASN A 102 -10.33 8.78 -0.46
C ASN A 102 -10.49 9.14 1.02
N GLU A 103 -10.83 8.18 1.87
CA GLU A 103 -10.85 8.37 3.32
C GLU A 103 -9.46 8.73 3.86
N PHE A 104 -8.41 8.01 3.43
CA PHE A 104 -7.03 8.32 3.79
C PHE A 104 -6.63 9.72 3.31
N ALA A 105 -6.88 10.07 2.06
CA ALA A 105 -6.54 11.36 1.46
C ALA A 105 -7.23 12.51 2.21
N SER A 106 -8.52 12.34 2.52
CA SER A 106 -9.28 13.34 3.28
C SER A 106 -8.73 13.55 4.70
N GLU A 107 -8.31 12.49 5.38
CA GLU A 107 -7.77 12.60 6.75
C GLU A 107 -6.33 13.13 6.75
N SER A 108 -5.51 12.73 5.78
CA SER A 108 -4.10 13.11 5.67
C SER A 108 -3.89 14.52 5.12
N GLY A 109 -4.93 15.14 4.55
CA GLY A 109 -4.84 16.45 3.91
C GLY A 109 -4.08 16.41 2.57
N ILE A 110 -3.83 15.22 2.03
CA ILE A 110 -3.25 15.04 0.71
C ILE A 110 -4.38 15.25 -0.30
N SER A 111 -4.46 16.44 -0.89
CA SER A 111 -5.45 16.74 -1.90
C SER A 111 -5.21 15.90 -3.14
N ASP A 112 -6.31 15.41 -3.72
CA ASP A 112 -6.36 14.56 -4.90
C ASP A 112 -5.36 15.03 -5.97
N VAL A 113 -4.48 14.13 -6.40
CA VAL A 113 -3.48 14.39 -7.45
C VAL A 113 -4.17 14.33 -8.82
N SER A 114 -5.23 15.12 -8.97
CA SER A 114 -5.83 15.47 -10.25
C SER A 114 -4.95 16.54 -10.87
N ASN A 115 -3.93 16.13 -11.63
CA ASN A 115 -3.23 16.99 -12.57
C ASN A 115 -3.75 16.75 -13.99
#